data_AF-A0A2V2BGC2-F1
#
_entry.id   AF-A0A2V2BGC2-F1
#
_cell.length_a   1.000
_cell.length_b   1.000
_cell.length_c   1.000
_cell.angle_alpha   90.00
_cell.angle_beta   90.00
_cell.angle_gamma   90.00
#
_symmetry.space_group_name_H-M   'P 1'
#
loop_
_entity.id
_entity.type
_entity.pdbx_description
1 polymer ?
#
loop_
_entity_poly.entity_id
_entity_poly.type
_entity_poly.pdbx_seq_one_letter_code
_entity_poly.pdbx_strand_id
1 'polypeptide(L)' 'MTMNLRPSDAAPVSVSFKTQRRYKVGYVPNFGDTSTPALNISGKWLREVGFETGTRVTAEISLGCIVLRIDKS' A
#
# COMPACT_ATOMS: atom_id res chain seq x y z
N MET A 1 3.48 -31.01 37.67
CA MET A 1 4.35 -30.92 36.48
C MET A 1 3.78 -29.88 35.53
N THR A 2 4.68 -29.07 34.99
CA THR A 2 4.53 -27.79 34.31
C THR A 2 3.71 -27.89 33.01
N MET A 3 2.75 -26.97 32.82
CA MET A 3 2.06 -26.76 31.55
C MET A 3 3.02 -26.08 30.57
N ASN A 4 3.52 -26.82 29.58
CA ASN A 4 4.34 -26.26 28.52
C ASN A 4 3.49 -26.16 27.24
N LEU A 5 2.80 -25.03 27.08
CA LEU A 5 2.23 -24.63 25.81
C LEU A 5 3.40 -24.38 24.83
N ARG A 6 3.44 -25.12 23.72
CA ARG A 6 4.37 -24.82 22.61
C ARG A 6 3.89 -23.56 21.90
N PRO A 7 4.66 -22.46 21.82
CA PRO A 7 4.38 -21.38 20.91
C PRO A 7 4.94 -21.78 19.54
N SER A 8 4.30 -22.72 18.87
CA SER A 8 4.73 -23.18 17.54
C SER A 8 3.51 -23.46 16.68
N ASP A 9 2.69 -22.43 16.52
CA ASP A 9 1.96 -22.23 15.26
C ASP A 9 1.40 -20.80 15.16
N ALA A 10 2.19 -19.79 15.54
CA ALA A 10 1.90 -18.43 15.09
C ALA A 10 2.31 -18.33 13.62
N ALA A 11 1.56 -19.03 12.76
CA ALA A 11 1.46 -18.66 11.36
C ALA A 11 1.28 -17.13 11.33
N PRO A 12 2.01 -16.38 10.50
CA PRO A 12 1.74 -14.97 10.38
C PRO A 12 0.26 -14.88 10.06
N VAL A 13 -0.50 -14.21 10.94
CA VAL A 13 -1.90 -13.89 10.69
C VAL A 13 -1.88 -13.14 9.38
N SER A 14 -2.06 -13.85 8.28
CA SER A 14 -2.02 -13.31 6.94
C SER A 14 -3.35 -12.60 6.84
N VAL A 15 -3.37 -11.38 7.36
CA VAL A 15 -4.44 -10.43 7.14
C VAL A 15 -4.62 -10.39 5.63
N SER A 16 -5.69 -11.04 5.18
CA SER A 16 -6.04 -11.20 3.78
C SER A 16 -6.62 -9.87 3.31
N PHE A 17 -5.79 -8.84 3.25
CA PHE A 17 -6.12 -7.66 2.50
C PHE A 17 -6.31 -8.12 1.07
N LYS A 18 -7.41 -7.74 0.41
CA LYS A 18 -7.55 -7.95 -1.04
C LYS A 18 -6.27 -7.42 -1.69
N THR A 19 -5.41 -8.35 -2.14
CA THR A 19 -4.02 -8.08 -2.54
C THR A 19 -3.94 -7.26 -3.82
N GLN A 20 -5.08 -7.08 -4.50
CA GLN A 20 -5.20 -6.29 -5.71
C GLN A 20 -6.43 -5.38 -5.62
N ARG A 21 -6.23 -4.10 -5.93
CA ARG A 21 -7.30 -3.11 -6.08
C ARG A 21 -7.15 -2.44 -7.45
N ARG A 22 -8.26 -2.28 -8.17
CA ARG A 22 -8.28 -1.65 -9.49
C ARG A 22 -8.53 -0.16 -9.33
N TYR A 23 -7.61 0.64 -9.86
CA TYR A 23 -7.73 2.09 -9.91
C TYR A 23 -7.83 2.53 -11.38
N LYS A 24 -8.44 3.70 -11.59
CA LYS A 24 -8.42 4.37 -12.88
C LYS A 24 -7.54 5.60 -12.76
N VAL A 25 -6.72 5.84 -13.78
CA VAL A 25 -6.00 7.10 -13.93
C VAL A 25 -7.04 8.16 -14.28
N GLY A 26 -7.14 9.18 -13.44
CA GLY A 26 -7.93 10.37 -13.70
C GLY A 26 -7.01 11.52 -14.08
N TYR A 27 -7.47 12.74 -13.79
CA TYR A 27 -6.70 13.96 -13.98
C TYR A 27 -6.80 14.81 -12.71
N VAL A 28 -5.82 15.69 -12.49
CA VAL A 28 -5.92 16.69 -11.42
C VAL A 28 -6.89 17.77 -11.88
N PRO A 29 -8.01 18.03 -11.18
CA PRO A 29 -8.92 19.11 -11.56
C PRO A 29 -8.24 20.46 -11.33
N ASN A 30 -7.67 21.02 -12.39
CA ASN A 30 -7.01 22.32 -12.36
C ASN A 30 -7.69 23.26 -13.39
N PHE A 31 -8.85 23.80 -13.03
CA PHE A 31 -9.62 24.74 -13.87
C PHE A 31 -9.90 24.26 -15.31
N GLY A 32 -10.14 22.95 -15.49
CA GLY A 32 -10.45 22.36 -16.80
C GLY A 32 -9.24 21.80 -17.56
N ASP A 33 -8.04 21.93 -17.01
CA ASP A 33 -6.87 21.22 -17.54
C ASP A 33 -6.97 19.72 -17.20
N THR A 34 -7.00 18.89 -18.25
CA THR A 34 -7.03 17.42 -18.17
C THR A 34 -5.75 16.78 -18.67
N SER A 35 -4.75 17.59 -19.03
CA SER A 35 -3.47 17.12 -19.58
C SER A 35 -2.60 16.39 -18.56
N THR A 36 -2.79 16.69 -17.27
CA THR A 36 -1.98 16.11 -16.19
C THR A 36 -2.64 14.85 -15.63
N PRO A 37 -2.08 13.65 -15.87
CA PRO A 37 -2.64 12.41 -15.35
C PRO A 37 -2.45 12.33 -13.83
N ALA A 38 -3.45 11.78 -13.14
CA ALA A 38 -3.42 11.57 -11.70
C ALA A 38 -3.85 10.14 -11.36
N LEU A 39 -3.04 9.45 -10.55
CA LEU A 39 -3.40 8.16 -9.96
C LEU A 39 -3.57 8.34 -8.45
N ASN A 40 -4.82 8.37 -7.99
CA ASN A 40 -5.12 8.50 -6.57
C ASN A 40 -5.32 7.12 -5.93
N ILE A 41 -4.41 6.75 -5.02
CA ILE A 41 -4.53 5.55 -4.20
C ILE A 41 -4.91 6.01 -2.79
N SER A 42 -6.14 5.76 -2.39
CA SER A 42 -6.65 6.15 -1.08
C SER A 42 -7.40 5.00 -0.39
N GLY A 43 -7.48 5.08 0.94
CA GLY A 43 -8.26 4.16 1.76
C GLY A 43 -7.55 3.77 3.06
N LYS A 44 -8.36 3.37 4.06
CA LYS A 44 -7.87 2.95 5.39
C LYS A 44 -6.86 1.79 5.30
N TRP A 45 -6.98 0.97 4.27
CA TRP A 45 -6.11 -0.17 4.02
C TRP A 45 -4.63 0.19 3.81
N LEU A 46 -4.32 1.43 3.43
CA LEU A 46 -2.94 1.88 3.30
C LEU A 46 -2.20 1.79 4.64
N ARG A 47 -2.88 2.10 5.75
CA ARG A 47 -2.31 1.94 7.09
C ARG A 47 -2.01 0.48 7.41
N GLU A 48 -2.87 -0.42 6.96
CA GLU A 48 -2.74 -1.85 7.20
C GLU A 48 -1.50 -2.46 6.50
N VAL A 49 -1.03 -1.84 5.42
CA VAL A 49 0.21 -2.21 4.71
C VAL A 49 1.40 -1.30 5.05
N GLY A 50 1.28 -0.46 6.09
CA GLY A 50 2.36 0.39 6.62
C GLY A 50 2.52 1.76 5.95
N PHE A 51 1.65 2.12 5.00
CA PHE A 51 1.61 3.44 4.37
C PHE A 51 0.83 4.40 5.27
N GLU A 52 1.43 4.77 6.41
CA GLU A 52 0.88 5.75 7.33
C GLU A 52 1.14 7.19 6.88
N THR A 53 0.41 8.14 7.47
CA THR A 53 0.60 9.56 7.20
C THR A 53 1.96 10.00 7.73
N GLY A 54 2.79 10.60 6.86
CA GLY A 54 4.14 11.01 7.20
C GLY A 54 5.23 9.98 6.88
N THR A 55 4.85 8.75 6.50
CA THR A 55 5.79 7.73 6.03
C THR A 55 6.40 8.14 4.70
N ARG A 56 7.74 8.07 4.59
CA ARG A 56 8.44 8.27 3.32
C ARG A 56 8.23 7.06 2.42
N VAL A 57 7.96 7.31 1.14
CA VAL A 57 7.71 6.28 0.14
C VAL A 57 8.56 6.59 -1.09
N THR A 58 9.21 5.56 -1.61
CA THR A 58 9.95 5.60 -2.87
C THR A 58 9.10 4.98 -3.97
N ALA A 59 9.00 5.66 -5.10
CA ALA A 59 8.38 5.14 -6.31
C ALA A 59 9.46 4.70 -7.30
N GLU A 60 9.57 3.40 -7.51
CA GLU A 60 10.39 2.83 -8.58
C GLU A 60 9.56 2.81 -9.87
N ILE A 61 10.04 3.48 -10.91
CA ILE A 61 9.33 3.64 -12.18
C ILE A 61 9.97 2.75 -13.24
N SER A 62 9.15 2.00 -13.96
CA SER A 62 9.52 1.22 -15.13
C SER A 62 8.43 1.35 -16.20
N LEU A 63 8.72 0.99 -17.45
CA LEU A 63 7.74 1.04 -18.55
C LEU A 63 6.46 0.27 -18.15
N GLY A 64 5.36 1.01 -17.98
CA GLY A 64 4.05 0.45 -17.61
C GLY A 64 3.92 -0.01 -16.15
N CYS A 65 4.91 0.21 -15.29
CA CYS A 65 4.90 -0.25 -13.90
C CYS A 65 5.39 0.83 -12.94
N ILE A 66 4.67 1.00 -11.84
CA ILE A 66 5.08 1.86 -10.72
C ILE A 66 5.05 0.99 -9.47
N VAL A 67 6.20 0.80 -8.83
CA VAL A 67 6.32 0.06 -7.58
C VAL A 67 6.53 1.06 -6.45
N LEU A 68 5.58 1.12 -5.52
CA LEU A 68 5.66 1.96 -4.33
C LEU A 68 6.22 1.15 -3.17
N ARG A 69 7.30 1.63 -2.55
CA ARG A 69 7.94 1.00 -1.39
C ARG A 69 8.06 2.01 -0.26
N ILE A 70 7.79 1.57 0.96
CA ILE A 70 8.07 2.37 2.15
C ILE A 70 9.58 2.45 2.34
N ASP A 71 10.09 3.66 2.53
CA ASP A 71 11.47 3.89 2.89
C ASP A 71 11.70 3.42 4.34
N LYS A 72 12.61 2.45 4.50
CA LYS A 72 12.99 1.91 5.80
C LYS A 72 14.31 2.57 6.18
N SER A 73 14.22 3.79 6.72
CA SER A 73 15.35 4.42 7.39
C SER A 73 15.61 3.79 8.76
#